data_AF-A0A7I7RS71-F1
#
_entry.id   AF-A0A7I7RS71-F1
#
_cell.length_a   1.000
_cell.length_b   1.000
_cell.length_c   1.000
_cell.angle_alpha   90.00
_cell.angle_beta   90.00
_cell.angle_gamma   90.00
#
_symmetry.space_group_name_H-M   'P 1'
#
loop_
_entity.id
_entity.type
_entity.pdbx_description
1 polymer ?
#
loop_
_entity_poly.entity_id
_entity_poly.type
_entity_poly.pdbx_seq_one_letter_code
_entity_poly.pdbx_strand_id
1 'polypeptide(L)' 'MVMASPRDALDGVEHGTVLVHALGLGHSVAVCSCGYSGGRRFLKAAAEQDAWEHAMVRHCEVSSPLVVAW' A
#
# COMPACT_ATOMS: atom_id res chain seq x y z
N MET A 1 21.30 -5.81 2.69
CA MET A 1 20.17 -5.80 1.74
C MET A 1 19.33 -4.59 2.09
N VAL A 2 19.43 -3.49 1.33
CA VAL A 2 18.62 -2.30 1.59
C VAL A 2 17.20 -2.66 1.21
N MET A 3 16.27 -2.72 2.17
CA MET A 3 14.86 -2.89 1.86
C MET A 3 14.41 -1.59 1.20
N ALA A 4 14.02 -1.64 -0.07
CA ALA A 4 13.40 -0.51 -0.76
C ALA A 4 12.24 0.02 0.10
N SER A 5 12.11 1.34 0.20
CA SER A 5 11.03 1.95 0.97
C SER A 5 9.71 1.57 0.30
N PRO A 6 8.66 1.20 1.04
CA PRO A 6 7.34 0.94 0.46
C PRO A 6 6.82 2.10 -0.40
N ARG A 7 7.35 3.32 -0.19
CA ARG A 7 7.03 4.52 -0.96
C ARG A 7 7.72 4.58 -2.34
N ASP A 8 8.81 3.86 -2.54
CA ASP A 8 9.46 3.79 -3.87
C ASP A 8 8.52 3.11 -4.89
N ALA A 9 7.58 2.27 -4.41
CA ALA A 9 6.52 1.69 -5.24
C ALA A 9 5.45 2.70 -5.70
N LEU A 10 5.47 3.94 -5.19
CA LEU A 10 4.54 5.00 -5.58
C LEU A 10 5.14 5.96 -6.62
N ASP A 11 6.40 5.77 -7.03
CA ASP A 11 7.03 6.60 -8.05
C ASP A 11 6.29 6.48 -9.38
N GLY A 12 5.80 7.62 -9.89
CA GLY A 12 5.05 7.70 -11.15
C GLY A 12 3.56 7.34 -11.04
N VAL A 13 3.05 7.06 -9.84
CA VAL A 13 1.61 6.82 -9.61
C VAL A 13 0.87 8.15 -9.46
N GLU A 14 -0.34 8.24 -10.02
CA GLU A 14 -1.19 9.42 -9.84
C GLU A 14 -1.43 9.72 -8.36
N HIS A 15 -1.59 11.01 -8.01
CA HIS A 15 -1.79 11.42 -6.62
C HIS A 15 -3.12 10.88 -6.09
N GLY A 16 -3.10 10.29 -4.89
CA GLY A 16 -4.29 9.70 -4.29
C GLY A 16 -4.58 8.27 -4.72
N THR A 17 -3.59 7.50 -5.15
CA THR A 17 -3.74 6.06 -5.41
C THR A 17 -3.12 5.26 -4.28
N VAL A 18 -3.89 4.34 -3.71
CA VAL A 18 -3.47 3.41 -2.65
C VAL A 18 -3.16 2.03 -3.21
N LEU A 19 -2.12 1.40 -2.68
CA LEU A 19 -1.71 0.03 -2.98
C LEU A 19 -1.27 -0.69 -1.71
N VAL A 20 -1.15 -2.01 -1.79
CA VAL A 20 -0.56 -2.86 -0.76
C VAL A 20 0.76 -3.40 -1.28
N HIS A 21 1.84 -3.11 -0.56
CA HIS A 21 3.14 -3.70 -0.83
C HIS A 21 3.34 -4.96 0.02
N ALA A 22 3.54 -6.10 -0.65
CA ALA A 22 3.88 -7.36 0.01
C ALA A 22 5.41 -7.44 0.20
N LEU A 23 5.87 -7.32 1.43
CA LEU A 23 7.28 -7.25 1.81
C LEU A 23 7.96 -8.64 1.92
N GLY A 24 7.36 -9.69 1.36
CA GLY A 24 7.74 -11.08 1.60
C GLY A 24 7.24 -11.63 2.96
N LEU A 25 7.79 -12.76 3.41
CA LEU A 25 7.55 -13.49 4.68
C LEU A 25 6.43 -12.93 5.60
N GLY A 26 5.17 -13.04 5.17
CA GLY A 26 4.02 -12.65 5.98
C GLY A 26 4.03 -11.20 6.43
N HIS A 27 4.50 -10.26 5.61
CA HIS A 27 4.42 -8.84 5.91
C HIS A 27 3.84 -8.06 4.73
N SER A 28 2.85 -7.22 5.01
CA SER A 28 2.24 -6.35 4.01
C SER A 28 1.94 -4.99 4.62
N VAL A 29 1.93 -3.94 3.79
CA VAL A 29 1.64 -2.58 4.23
C VAL A 29 0.85 -1.85 3.15
N ALA A 30 -0.19 -1.13 3.54
CA ALA A 30 -0.89 -0.20 2.66
C ALA A 30 -0.14 1.12 2.58
N VAL A 31 0.05 1.64 1.39
CA VAL A 31 0.65 2.97 1.15
C VAL A 31 -0.12 3.70 0.07
N CYS A 32 -0.16 5.02 0.13
CA CYS A 32 -0.84 5.85 -0.85
C CYS A 32 0.08 6.99 -1.31
N SER A 33 -0.02 7.35 -2.59
CA SER A 33 0.68 8.51 -3.17
C SER A 33 0.23 9.85 -2.56
N CYS A 34 -0.84 9.88 -1.75
CA CYS A 34 -1.21 11.02 -0.91
C CYS A 34 -0.33 11.21 0.34
N GLY A 35 0.62 10.29 0.59
CA GLY A 35 1.55 10.31 1.72
C GLY A 35 1.21 9.35 2.86
N TYR A 36 0.03 8.72 2.81
CA TYR A 36 -0.37 7.71 3.79
C TYR A 36 0.53 6.48 3.75
N SER A 37 0.85 5.96 4.94
CA SER A 37 1.50 4.69 5.17
C SER A 37 0.84 4.03 6.36
N GLY A 38 0.21 2.89 6.12
CA GLY A 38 -0.38 2.06 7.16
C GLY A 38 0.67 1.39 8.03
N GLY A 39 0.19 0.68 9.05
CA GLY A 39 1.03 -0.19 9.86
C GLY A 39 1.46 -1.43 9.09
N ARG A 40 2.61 -2.01 9.45
CA ARG A 40 3.01 -3.33 8.94
C ARG A 40 2.04 -4.39 9.48
N ARG A 41 1.36 -5.10 8.59
CA ARG A 41 0.44 -6.20 8.92
C ARG A 41 1.08 -7.54 8.63
N PHE A 42 0.75 -8.55 9.44
CA PHE A 42 1.19 -9.92 9.18
C PHE A 42 0.37 -10.59 8.05
N LEU A 43 -0.93 -10.30 8.02
CA LEU A 43 -1.84 -10.83 7.02
C LEU A 43 -2.00 -9.81 5.89
N LYS A 44 -1.85 -10.27 4.64
CA LYS A 44 -2.12 -9.49 3.43
C LYS A 44 -3.53 -8.88 3.46
N ALA A 45 -4.53 -9.66 3.85
CA ALA A 45 -5.92 -9.21 3.96
C ALA A 45 -6.11 -8.03 4.93
N ALA A 46 -5.34 -7.97 6.03
CA ALA A 46 -5.41 -6.84 6.95
C ALA A 46 -4.82 -5.56 6.34
N ALA A 47 -3.75 -5.69 5.54
CA ALA A 47 -3.22 -4.54 4.80
C ALA A 47 -4.17 -4.08 3.66
N GLU A 48 -4.88 -5.01 3.02
CA GLU A 48 -5.93 -4.66 2.05
C GLU A 48 -7.08 -3.90 2.71
N GLN A 49 -7.49 -4.29 3.91
CA GLN A 49 -8.49 -3.55 4.70
C GLN A 49 -8.03 -2.12 5.00
N ASP A 50 -6.79 -1.94 5.48
CA ASP A 50 -6.22 -0.60 5.71
C ASP A 50 -6.26 0.26 4.42
N ALA A 51 -5.96 -0.34 3.27
CA ALA A 51 -6.01 0.35 1.98
C ALA A 51 -7.42 0.81 1.61
N TRP A 52 -8.42 -0.07 1.74
CA TRP A 52 -9.82 0.26 1.46
C TRP A 52 -10.38 1.30 2.42
N GLU A 53 -10.08 1.18 3.73
CA GLU A 53 -10.49 2.16 4.73
C GLU A 53 -9.91 3.54 4.39
N HIS A 54 -8.62 3.60 4.06
CA HIS A 54 -7.98 4.84 3.66
C HIS A 54 -8.61 5.44 2.40
N ALA A 55 -8.83 4.63 1.36
CA ALA A 55 -9.46 5.03 0.10
C ALA A 55 -10.83 5.69 0.34
N MET A 56 -11.67 5.03 1.15
CA MET A 56 -13.01 5.53 1.47
C MET A 56 -12.98 6.83 2.29
N VAL A 57 -12.12 6.93 3.31
CA VAL A 57 -12.04 8.10 4.20
C VAL A 57 -11.44 9.32 3.50
N ARG A 58 -10.48 9.12 2.59
CA ARG A 58 -9.73 10.20 1.94
C ARG A 58 -10.12 10.43 0.49
N HIS A 59 -11.11 9.71 -0.02
CA HIS A 59 -11.50 9.72 -1.43
C HIS A 59 -10.31 9.45 -2.38
N CYS A 60 -9.42 8.54 -1.96
CA CYS A 60 -8.32 8.03 -2.77
C CYS A 60 -8.78 6.82 -3.58
N GLU A 61 -8.16 6.56 -4.73
CA GLU A 61 -8.46 5.41 -5.58
C GLU A 61 -7.62 4.19 -5.21
N VAL A 62 -8.21 3.01 -5.27
CA VAL A 62 -7.49 1.75 -5.08
C VAL A 62 -6.85 1.33 -6.39
N SER A 63 -5.54 1.11 -6.38
CA SER A 63 -4.81 0.61 -7.55
C SER A 63 -5.35 -0.74 -8.05
N SER A 64 -5.14 -1.00 -9.34
CA SER A 64 -5.38 -2.30 -9.95
C SER A 64 -4.11 -2.77 -10.65
N PRO A 65 -3.44 -3.83 -10.16
CA PRO A 65 -3.80 -4.65 -9.00
C PRO A 65 -3.57 -3.93 -7.66
N LEU A 66 -4.44 -4.18 -6.67
CA LEU A 66 -4.31 -3.58 -5.33
C LEU A 66 -3.03 -4.03 -4.62
N VAL A 67 -2.61 -5.28 -4.83
CA VAL A 67 -1.44 -5.83 -4.16
C VAL A 67 -0.31 -6.02 -5.16
N VAL A 68 0.80 -5.36 -4.88
CA VAL A 68 2.04 -5.47 -5.65
C VAL A 68 3.08 -6.21 -4.82
N ALA A 69 3.64 -7.26 -5.40
CA ALA A 69 4.80 -7.98 -4.91
C ALA A 69 5.86 -7.85 -6.01
N TRP A 70 6.99 -7.23 -5.70
CA TRP A 70 8.13 -7.14 -6.61
C TRP A 70 9.16 -8.20 -6.24
#